data_AF-A0A815UM07-F1
#
_entry.id   AF-A0A815UM07-F1
#
_cell.length_a   1.000
_cell.length_b   1.000
_cell.length_c   1.000
_cell.angle_alpha   90.00
_cell.angle_beta   90.00
_cell.angle_gamma   90.00
#
_symmetry.space_group_name_H-M   'P 1'
#
loop_
_entity.id
_entity.type
_entity.pdbx_description
1 polymer ?
#
loop_
_entity_poly.entity_id
_entity_poly.type
_entity_poly.pdbx_seq_one_letter_code
_entity_poly.pdbx_strand_id
1 'polypeptide(L)'
;FVYEKLLNILSQYEEAKPADVDISEITLSPPLYLQFNSNYTEERLTREKERETLWNMHFTTYGRGSTMYRTNELYELIFQGIPDSLRNELWLIFSGAIHDKAANPNIYHKLVQQSSLVKTYHDSTNDEIERDLYRALPDQKAFQNESGISALRRLLRAYACHNTDVGYCQAMNIIGGVLLLYMNEEDAFWTLAALCERLLPDYYNTKVVGALIDQGKL
;
A
#
# COMPACT_ATOMS: atom_id res chain seq x y z
N PHE A 1 38.18 20.08 12.54
CA PHE A 1 38.01 18.94 11.63
C PHE A 1 36.55 18.53 11.44
N VAL A 2 35.79 18.23 12.50
CA VAL A 2 34.36 17.86 12.39
C VAL A 2 33.47 19.05 11.96
N TYR A 3 33.72 20.24 12.51
CA TYR A 3 32.94 21.46 12.20
C TYR A 3 33.07 21.89 10.73
N GLU A 4 34.30 21.86 10.18
CA GLU A 4 34.49 22.16 8.76
C GLU A 4 33.90 21.09 7.85
N LYS A 5 33.91 19.82 8.26
CA LYS A 5 33.26 18.74 7.51
C LYS A 5 31.74 18.92 7.50
N LEU A 6 31.15 19.37 8.60
CA LEU A 6 29.73 19.73 8.69
C LEU A 6 29.41 20.96 7.83
N LEU A 7 30.22 22.01 7.86
CA LEU A 7 30.03 23.19 7.01
C LEU A 7 30.14 22.86 5.52
N ASN A 8 31.04 21.95 5.13
CA ASN A 8 31.15 21.51 3.73
C ASN A 8 29.94 20.66 3.30
N ILE A 9 29.40 19.84 4.20
CA ILE A 9 28.16 19.09 3.96
C ILE A 9 26.95 20.05 3.83
N LEU A 10 26.89 21.08 4.67
CA LEU A 10 25.82 22.08 4.65
C LEU A 10 25.94 23.01 3.42
N SER A 11 27.15 23.37 2.99
CA SER A 11 27.34 24.19 1.77
C SER A 11 27.02 23.40 0.50
N GLN A 12 27.28 22.08 0.49
CA GLN A 12 26.83 21.19 -0.59
C GLN A 12 25.30 21.03 -0.62
N TYR A 13 24.63 21.21 0.52
CA TYR A 13 23.17 21.20 0.62
C TYR A 13 22.53 22.48 0.04
N GLU A 14 23.22 23.62 0.14
CA GLU A 14 22.73 24.90 -0.42
C GLU A 14 22.87 24.99 -1.96
N GLU A 15 23.82 24.27 -2.58
CA GLU A 15 24.01 24.26 -4.03
C GLU A 15 23.05 23.30 -4.77
N ALA A 16 22.48 22.32 -4.07
CA ALA A 16 21.41 21.50 -4.61
C ALA A 16 20.08 22.27 -4.52
N LYS A 17 19.91 23.29 -5.38
CA LYS A 17 18.56 23.74 -5.72
C LYS A 17 17.80 22.49 -6.17
N PRO A 18 16.73 22.07 -5.47
CA PRO A 18 15.88 21.02 -6.00
C PRO A 18 15.47 21.51 -7.39
N ALA A 19 15.69 20.70 -8.42
CA ALA A 19 15.00 20.93 -9.68
C ALA A 19 13.53 21.17 -9.31
N ASP A 20 12.96 22.28 -9.77
CA ASP A 20 11.55 22.62 -9.57
C ASP A 20 10.70 21.50 -10.16
N VAL A 21 10.53 20.42 -9.40
CA VAL A 21 9.50 19.43 -9.62
C VAL A 21 8.26 20.17 -9.19
N ASP A 22 7.37 20.48 -10.12
CA ASP A 22 6.09 21.08 -9.80
C ASP A 22 5.33 20.15 -8.84
N ILE A 23 5.34 20.52 -7.56
CA ILE A 23 4.85 19.71 -6.43
C ILE A 23 3.32 19.73 -6.38
N SER A 24 2.66 20.55 -7.21
CA SER A 24 1.21 20.68 -7.25
C SER A 24 0.49 19.58 -8.06
N GLU A 25 1.23 18.71 -8.77
CA GLU A 25 0.67 17.69 -9.66
C GLU A 25 1.02 16.23 -9.29
N ILE A 26 1.34 15.90 -8.03
CA ILE A 26 1.36 14.47 -7.62
C ILE A 26 -0.09 13.98 -7.55
N THR A 27 -0.63 13.59 -8.70
CA THR A 27 -1.95 12.97 -8.81
C THR A 27 -1.83 11.54 -8.30
N LEU A 28 -2.27 11.31 -7.06
CA LEU A 28 -2.36 9.97 -6.48
C LEU A 28 -3.32 9.12 -7.30
N SER A 29 -2.92 7.88 -7.56
CA SER A 29 -3.68 6.97 -8.39
C SER A 29 -4.95 6.53 -7.65
N PRO A 30 -6.11 6.55 -8.33
CA PRO A 30 -7.29 5.85 -7.85
C PRO A 30 -7.04 4.33 -7.90
N PRO A 31 -7.97 3.50 -7.38
CA PRO A 31 -7.90 2.06 -7.54
C PRO A 31 -7.62 1.63 -8.98
N LEU A 32 -6.52 0.90 -9.21
CA LEU A 32 -6.03 0.61 -10.55
C LEU A 32 -7.00 -0.29 -11.34
N TYR A 33 -7.86 -1.07 -10.66
CA TYR A 33 -8.86 -1.88 -11.37
C TYR A 33 -9.85 -1.03 -12.19
N LEU A 34 -10.14 0.20 -11.77
CA LEU A 34 -11.02 1.11 -12.51
C LEU A 34 -10.40 1.56 -13.84
N GLN A 35 -9.07 1.58 -13.92
CA GLN A 35 -8.33 2.01 -15.10
C GLN A 35 -7.97 0.84 -16.03
N PHE A 36 -7.69 -0.35 -15.46
CA PHE A 36 -7.04 -1.45 -16.18
C PHE A 36 -7.86 -2.74 -16.29
N ASN A 37 -8.99 -2.86 -15.56
CA ASN A 37 -9.79 -4.08 -15.49
C ASN A 37 -11.13 -4.01 -16.22
N SER A 38 -11.13 -3.43 -17.43
CA SER A 38 -12.32 -3.25 -18.28
C SER A 38 -12.88 -4.53 -18.92
N ASN A 39 -12.31 -5.71 -18.68
CA ASN A 39 -12.68 -6.96 -19.37
C ASN A 39 -13.23 -8.04 -18.43
N TYR A 40 -14.15 -7.70 -17.53
CA TYR A 40 -14.86 -8.72 -16.77
C TYR A 40 -15.84 -9.48 -17.65
N THR A 41 -15.86 -10.81 -17.53
CA THR A 41 -16.88 -11.63 -18.18
C THR A 41 -18.26 -11.31 -17.57
N GLU A 42 -19.33 -11.44 -18.35
CA GLU A 42 -20.70 -11.22 -17.85
C GLU A 42 -21.00 -12.06 -16.62
N GLU A 43 -20.54 -13.32 -16.59
CA GLU A 43 -20.67 -14.19 -15.42
C GLU A 43 -19.98 -13.62 -14.17
N ARG A 44 -18.80 -13.01 -14.32
CA ARG A 44 -18.11 -12.35 -13.20
C ARG A 44 -18.89 -11.12 -12.74
N LEU A 45 -19.38 -10.30 -13.66
CA LEU A 45 -20.19 -9.12 -13.32
C LEU A 45 -21.46 -9.50 -12.56
N THR A 46 -22.14 -10.57 -12.98
CA THR A 46 -23.32 -11.09 -12.28
C THR A 46 -22.97 -11.53 -10.86
N ARG A 47 -21.89 -12.31 -10.67
CA ARG A 47 -21.45 -12.74 -9.34
C ARG A 47 -21.06 -11.58 -8.44
N GLU A 48 -20.37 -10.56 -8.97
CA GLU A 48 -20.03 -9.36 -8.20
C GLU A 48 -21.29 -8.63 -7.74
N LYS A 49 -22.29 -8.47 -8.61
CA LYS A 49 -23.56 -7.82 -8.28
C LYS A 49 -24.40 -8.63 -7.25
N GLU A 50 -24.39 -9.94 -7.35
CA GLU A 50 -25.02 -10.82 -6.35
C GLU A 50 -24.36 -10.65 -4.97
N ARG A 51 -23.03 -10.63 -4.92
CA ARG A 51 -22.28 -10.36 -3.69
C ARG A 51 -22.60 -8.97 -3.14
N GLU A 52 -22.58 -7.92 -3.97
CA GLU A 52 -22.94 -6.56 -3.54
C GLU A 52 -24.33 -6.51 -2.90
N THR A 53 -25.29 -7.24 -3.47
CA THR A 53 -26.66 -7.32 -2.92
C THR A 53 -26.65 -7.93 -1.52
N LEU A 54 -25.95 -9.05 -1.32
CA LEU A 54 -25.82 -9.70 -0.01
C LEU A 54 -25.14 -8.78 1.02
N TRP A 55 -24.07 -8.09 0.63
CA TRP A 55 -23.38 -7.13 1.48
C TRP A 55 -24.28 -5.94 1.87
N ASN A 56 -25.05 -5.39 0.92
CA ASN A 56 -25.99 -4.31 1.20
C ASN A 56 -27.12 -4.72 2.16
N MET A 57 -27.62 -5.95 2.04
CA MET A 57 -28.59 -6.50 3.00
C MET A 57 -27.98 -6.60 4.40
N HIS A 58 -26.74 -7.08 4.51
CA HIS A 58 -26.00 -7.13 5.76
C HIS A 58 -25.84 -5.73 6.36
N PHE A 59 -25.41 -4.75 5.56
CA PHE A 59 -25.26 -3.37 6.01
C PHE A 59 -26.55 -2.74 6.52
N THR A 60 -27.68 -3.05 5.88
CA THR A 60 -29.00 -2.57 6.30
C THR A 60 -29.39 -3.12 7.68
N THR A 61 -29.00 -4.37 7.96
CA THR A 61 -29.40 -5.07 9.19
C THR A 61 -28.43 -4.79 10.34
N TYR A 62 -27.13 -4.76 10.04
CA TYR A 62 -26.05 -4.76 11.03
C TYR A 62 -25.15 -3.52 10.97
N GLY A 63 -25.54 -2.49 10.21
CA GLY A 63 -24.78 -1.26 10.04
C GLY A 63 -23.61 -1.40 9.06
N ARG A 64 -22.98 -0.27 8.75
CA ARG A 64 -21.83 -0.15 7.83
C ARG A 64 -20.76 0.73 8.47
N GLY A 65 -19.52 0.63 8.00
CA GLY A 65 -18.43 1.44 8.54
C GLY A 65 -17.87 0.88 9.84
N SER A 66 -17.29 1.76 10.66
CA SER A 66 -16.69 1.41 11.95
C SER A 66 -17.69 0.91 12.99
N THR A 67 -18.99 1.14 12.79
CA THR A 67 -20.07 0.71 13.69
C THR A 67 -20.75 -0.59 13.27
N MET A 68 -20.25 -1.27 12.24
CA MET A 68 -20.82 -2.54 11.77
C MET A 68 -20.66 -3.62 12.85
N TYR A 69 -21.74 -4.35 13.15
CA TYR A 69 -21.70 -5.45 14.12
C TYR A 69 -20.90 -6.63 13.57
N ARG A 70 -20.10 -7.27 14.44
CA ARG A 70 -19.43 -8.53 14.12
C ARG A 70 -20.40 -9.67 14.36
N THR A 71 -20.81 -10.35 13.29
CA THR A 71 -21.74 -11.48 13.35
C THR A 71 -21.17 -12.69 12.60
N ASN A 72 -21.76 -13.88 12.77
CA ASN A 72 -21.32 -15.07 12.03
C ASN A 72 -21.55 -14.90 10.52
N GLU A 73 -22.66 -14.26 10.15
CA GLU A 73 -23.03 -13.94 8.77
C GLU A 73 -21.98 -13.02 8.11
N LEU A 74 -21.36 -12.11 8.87
CA LEU A 74 -20.26 -11.29 8.36
C LEU A 74 -19.08 -12.16 7.92
N TYR A 75 -18.69 -13.13 8.74
CA TYR A 75 -17.60 -14.04 8.39
C TYR A 75 -17.95 -14.88 7.16
N GLU A 76 -19.19 -15.39 7.06
CA GLU A 76 -19.65 -16.11 5.88
C GLU A 76 -19.57 -15.26 4.61
N LEU A 77 -19.95 -13.98 4.66
CA LEU A 77 -19.83 -13.05 3.54
C LEU A 77 -18.37 -12.81 3.14
N ILE A 78 -17.47 -12.69 4.12
CA ILE A 78 -16.03 -12.56 3.87
C ILE A 78 -15.51 -13.82 3.16
N PHE A 79 -15.91 -15.01 3.61
CA PHE A 79 -15.51 -16.28 2.97
C PHE A 79 -16.07 -16.44 1.55
N GLN A 80 -17.28 -15.96 1.27
CA GLN A 80 -17.86 -15.95 -0.08
C GLN A 80 -17.19 -14.93 -1.02
N GLY A 81 -16.49 -13.96 -0.43
CA GLY A 81 -15.70 -12.95 -1.12
C GLY A 81 -16.32 -11.55 -1.01
N ILE A 82 -15.45 -10.56 -0.83
CA ILE A 82 -15.80 -9.14 -0.83
C ILE A 82 -15.85 -8.64 -2.29
N PRO A 83 -16.93 -7.97 -2.74
CA PRO A 83 -17.00 -7.30 -4.02
C PRO A 83 -15.85 -6.32 -4.25
N ASP A 84 -15.35 -6.21 -5.48
CA ASP A 84 -14.27 -5.29 -5.86
C ASP A 84 -14.55 -3.84 -5.40
N SER A 85 -15.81 -3.40 -5.51
CA SER A 85 -16.28 -2.06 -5.13
C SER A 85 -16.23 -1.78 -3.62
N LEU A 86 -16.31 -2.82 -2.79
CA LEU A 86 -16.34 -2.71 -1.32
C LEU A 86 -14.98 -2.98 -0.67
N ARG A 87 -14.01 -3.52 -1.41
CA ARG A 87 -12.70 -3.90 -0.85
C ARG A 87 -11.97 -2.74 -0.21
N ASN A 88 -11.94 -1.57 -0.82
CA ASN A 88 -11.24 -0.42 -0.25
C ASN A 88 -11.75 -0.09 1.17
N GLU A 89 -13.07 0.11 1.28
CA GLU A 89 -13.71 0.46 2.54
C GLU A 89 -13.53 -0.65 3.58
N LEU A 90 -13.85 -1.89 3.23
CA LEU A 90 -13.85 -2.99 4.19
C LEU A 90 -12.43 -3.36 4.64
N TRP A 91 -11.44 -3.32 3.75
CA TRP A 91 -10.05 -3.57 4.13
C TRP A 91 -9.50 -2.48 5.05
N LEU A 92 -9.85 -1.20 4.82
CA LEU A 92 -9.50 -0.11 5.75
C LEU A 92 -10.14 -0.29 7.13
N ILE A 93 -11.40 -0.70 7.18
CA ILE A 93 -12.12 -0.92 8.45
C ILE A 93 -11.56 -2.12 9.19
N PHE A 94 -11.41 -3.26 8.51
CA PHE A 94 -10.99 -4.52 9.15
C PHE A 94 -9.54 -4.50 9.60
N SER A 95 -8.66 -3.83 8.86
CA SER A 95 -7.28 -3.60 9.30
C SER A 95 -7.17 -2.54 10.40
N GLY A 96 -8.21 -1.73 10.60
CA GLY A 96 -8.17 -0.55 11.48
C GLY A 96 -7.34 0.61 10.92
N ALA A 97 -6.77 0.48 9.71
CA ALA A 97 -5.97 1.50 9.05
C ALA A 97 -6.74 2.82 8.84
N ILE A 98 -8.07 2.77 8.82
CA ILE A 98 -8.93 3.96 8.80
C ILE A 98 -8.63 4.93 9.95
N HIS A 99 -8.25 4.42 11.13
CA HIS A 99 -7.92 5.25 12.29
C HIS A 99 -6.52 5.84 12.18
N ASP A 100 -5.55 5.06 11.71
CA ASP A 100 -4.18 5.52 11.49
C ASP A 100 -4.15 6.65 10.45
N LYS A 101 -4.90 6.48 9.35
CA LYS A 101 -5.11 7.52 8.34
C LYS A 101 -5.72 8.79 8.94
N ALA A 102 -6.80 8.65 9.71
CA ALA A 102 -7.50 9.80 10.29
C ALA A 102 -6.64 10.57 11.31
N ALA A 103 -5.78 9.87 12.05
CA ALA A 103 -4.87 10.47 13.02
C ALA A 103 -3.68 11.19 12.36
N ASN A 104 -3.37 10.87 11.09
CA ASN A 104 -2.14 11.28 10.42
C ASN A 104 -2.41 11.96 9.06
N PRO A 105 -3.13 13.10 9.04
CA PRO A 105 -3.47 13.78 7.80
C PRO A 105 -2.22 14.23 7.04
N ASN A 106 -2.22 13.99 5.72
CA ASN A 106 -1.15 14.37 4.78
C ASN A 106 0.22 13.71 5.01
N ILE A 107 0.32 12.71 5.90
CA ILE A 107 1.60 12.03 6.14
C ILE A 107 2.07 11.28 4.89
N TYR A 108 1.17 10.57 4.22
CA TYR A 108 1.54 9.85 3.00
C TYR A 108 2.12 10.77 1.92
N HIS A 109 1.49 11.93 1.67
CA HIS A 109 1.99 12.91 0.71
C HIS A 109 3.41 13.41 1.08
N LYS A 110 3.66 13.68 2.37
CA LYS A 110 5.00 14.09 2.84
C LYS A 110 6.03 12.99 2.62
N LEU A 111 5.70 11.73 2.91
CA LEU A 111 6.60 10.59 2.70
C LEU A 111 6.92 10.35 1.23
N VAL A 112 5.93 10.47 0.35
CA VAL A 112 6.15 10.42 -1.11
C VAL A 112 7.10 11.53 -1.54
N GLN A 113 6.91 12.75 -1.06
CA GLN A 113 7.80 13.87 -1.37
C GLN A 113 9.22 13.61 -0.86
N GLN A 114 9.38 13.23 0.41
CA GLN A 114 10.67 12.95 1.01
C GLN A 114 11.40 11.83 0.26
N SER A 115 10.74 10.70 0.02
CA SER A 115 11.32 9.57 -0.70
C SER A 115 11.66 9.86 -2.18
N SER A 116 11.00 10.87 -2.79
CA SER A 116 11.33 11.32 -4.15
C SER A 116 12.62 12.17 -4.23
N LEU A 117 12.97 12.84 -3.13
CA LEU A 117 14.17 13.69 -2.99
C LEU A 117 15.41 12.88 -2.62
N VAL A 118 15.24 11.71 -1.99
CA VAL A 118 16.32 10.74 -1.71
C VAL A 118 16.69 10.02 -3.02
N LYS A 119 17.21 10.78 -4.00
CA LYS A 119 17.87 10.26 -5.21
C LYS A 119 19.38 10.14 -5.05
N THR A 120 19.91 10.59 -3.92
CA THR A 120 21.34 10.71 -3.67
C THR A 120 21.87 9.52 -2.87
N TYR A 121 22.57 8.64 -3.60
CA TYR A 121 23.55 7.65 -3.13
C TYR A 121 23.05 6.38 -2.39
N HIS A 122 23.14 5.24 -3.08
CA HIS A 122 23.34 3.89 -2.53
C HIS A 122 22.51 3.50 -1.29
N ASP A 123 21.19 3.72 -1.34
CA ASP A 123 20.28 3.04 -0.44
C ASP A 123 19.92 1.68 -1.05
N SER A 124 20.48 0.59 -0.49
CA SER A 124 20.22 -0.79 -0.93
C SER A 124 18.73 -1.10 -1.02
N THR A 125 17.92 -0.45 -0.19
CA THR A 125 16.47 -0.59 -0.15
C THR A 125 15.80 -0.11 -1.43
N ASN A 126 16.21 1.06 -1.94
CA ASN A 126 15.65 1.60 -3.18
C ASN A 126 16.01 0.73 -4.40
N ASP A 127 17.25 0.22 -4.44
CA ASP A 127 17.71 -0.69 -5.50
C ASP A 127 16.95 -2.04 -5.47
N GLU A 128 16.63 -2.54 -4.28
CA GLU A 128 15.78 -3.73 -4.10
C GLU A 128 14.36 -3.48 -4.59
N ILE A 129 13.74 -2.37 -4.19
CA ILE A 129 12.41 -1.99 -4.64
C ILE A 129 12.37 -1.93 -6.17
N GLU A 130 13.25 -1.16 -6.82
CA GLU A 130 13.22 -1.00 -8.29
C GLU A 130 13.36 -2.33 -9.04
N ARG A 131 14.21 -3.23 -8.54
CA ARG A 131 14.39 -4.55 -9.13
C ARG A 131 13.15 -5.44 -9.01
N ASP A 132 12.38 -5.26 -7.95
CA ASP A 132 11.21 -6.08 -7.63
C ASP A 132 9.88 -5.51 -8.17
N LEU A 133 9.83 -4.24 -8.59
CA LEU A 133 8.62 -3.60 -9.15
C LEU A 133 8.02 -4.40 -10.32
N TYR A 134 8.86 -4.89 -11.23
CA TYR A 134 8.42 -5.62 -12.42
C TYR A 134 8.13 -7.10 -12.17
N ARG A 135 8.40 -7.61 -10.95
CA ARG A 135 8.24 -9.02 -10.57
C ARG A 135 6.98 -9.29 -9.76
N ALA A 136 6.36 -8.26 -9.16
CA ALA A 136 5.26 -8.42 -8.21
C ALA A 136 4.03 -9.10 -8.83
N LEU A 137 3.58 -8.63 -9.99
CA LEU A 137 2.34 -9.08 -10.64
C LEU A 137 2.46 -8.97 -12.17
N PRO A 138 3.31 -9.80 -12.82
CA PRO A 138 3.68 -9.63 -14.24
C PRO A 138 2.49 -9.77 -15.20
N ASP A 139 1.49 -10.57 -14.83
CA ASP A 139 0.30 -10.81 -15.66
C ASP A 139 -0.80 -9.74 -15.49
N GLN A 140 -0.66 -8.85 -14.50
CA GLN A 140 -1.64 -7.80 -14.25
C GLN A 140 -1.36 -6.58 -15.12
N LYS A 141 -2.32 -6.24 -15.99
CA LYS A 141 -2.23 -5.11 -16.92
C LYS A 141 -1.83 -3.79 -16.22
N ALA A 142 -2.31 -3.56 -15.00
CA ALA A 142 -1.98 -2.37 -14.23
C ALA A 142 -0.46 -2.20 -14.00
N PHE A 143 0.27 -3.30 -13.80
CA PHE A 143 1.72 -3.31 -13.55
C PHE A 143 2.55 -3.57 -14.81
N GLN A 144 1.91 -3.58 -15.98
CA GLN A 144 2.59 -3.48 -17.29
C GLN A 144 2.66 -2.04 -17.79
N ASN A 145 2.01 -1.10 -17.09
CA ASN A 145 1.96 0.31 -17.43
C ASN A 145 2.75 1.14 -16.40
N GLU A 146 3.35 2.25 -16.86
CA GLU A 146 4.18 3.09 -15.99
C GLU A 146 3.38 3.72 -14.84
N SER A 147 2.08 3.95 -15.00
CA SER A 147 1.25 4.51 -13.93
C SER A 147 1.15 3.58 -12.72
N GLY A 148 0.86 2.29 -12.92
CA GLY A 148 0.77 1.32 -11.84
C GLY A 148 2.14 1.01 -11.22
N ILE A 149 3.19 0.92 -12.05
CA ILE A 149 4.57 0.77 -11.55
C ILE A 149 5.00 1.99 -10.73
N SER A 150 4.67 3.21 -11.19
CA SER A 150 4.97 4.44 -10.45
C SER A 150 4.18 4.55 -9.14
N ALA A 151 2.92 4.11 -9.11
CA ALA A 151 2.14 4.04 -7.87
C ALA A 151 2.75 3.04 -6.87
N LEU A 152 3.14 1.85 -7.33
CA LEU A 152 3.78 0.84 -6.49
C LEU A 152 5.13 1.33 -5.96
N ARG A 153 5.92 2.00 -6.80
CA ARG A 153 7.18 2.64 -6.40
C ARG A 153 6.98 3.66 -5.29
N ARG A 154 6.03 4.59 -5.45
CA ARG A 154 5.71 5.60 -4.43
C ARG A 154 5.25 4.96 -3.13
N LEU A 155 4.35 3.99 -3.21
CA LEU A 155 3.84 3.25 -2.06
C LEU A 155 4.97 2.58 -1.25
N LEU A 156 5.81 1.77 -1.91
CA LEU A 156 6.87 1.01 -1.25
C LEU A 156 7.98 1.92 -0.68
N ARG A 157 8.39 2.94 -1.43
CA ARG A 157 9.38 3.91 -0.95
C ARG A 157 8.84 4.73 0.22
N ALA A 158 7.58 5.17 0.15
CA ALA A 158 6.95 5.88 1.26
C ALA A 158 6.88 5.00 2.53
N TYR A 159 6.57 3.71 2.38
CA TYR A 159 6.59 2.77 3.50
C TYR A 159 8.00 2.58 4.09
N ALA A 160 9.00 2.35 3.25
CA ALA A 160 10.39 2.20 3.72
C ALA A 160 10.90 3.46 4.46
N CYS A 161 10.47 4.65 4.04
CA CYS A 161 10.75 5.90 4.77
C CYS A 161 9.91 6.07 6.04
N HIS A 162 8.70 5.52 6.10
CA HIS A 162 7.82 5.59 7.26
C HIS A 162 8.38 4.80 8.45
N ASN A 163 8.84 3.58 8.16
CA ASN A 163 9.32 2.66 9.17
C ASN A 163 10.67 2.08 8.73
N THR A 164 11.75 2.77 9.09
CA THR A 164 13.12 2.37 8.71
C THR A 164 13.59 1.11 9.43
N ASP A 165 12.97 0.73 10.54
CA ASP A 165 13.33 -0.48 11.29
C ASP A 165 12.88 -1.75 10.55
N VAL A 166 11.72 -1.66 9.88
CA VAL A 166 11.23 -2.71 8.97
C VAL A 166 11.84 -2.54 7.58
N GLY A 167 11.90 -1.31 7.08
CA GLY A 167 12.37 -0.98 5.74
C GLY A 167 11.48 -1.60 4.65
N TYR A 168 12.11 -2.31 3.72
CA TYR A 168 11.43 -3.04 2.65
C TYR A 168 11.68 -4.54 2.78
N CYS A 169 10.60 -5.31 2.63
CA CYS A 169 10.66 -6.76 2.46
C CYS A 169 10.06 -7.10 1.10
N GLN A 170 10.69 -8.06 0.39
CA GLN A 170 10.26 -8.48 -0.94
C GLN A 170 8.75 -8.76 -1.01
N ALA A 171 8.16 -9.43 -0.03
CA ALA A 171 6.73 -9.75 -0.02
C ALA A 171 5.80 -8.52 -0.12
N MET A 172 6.28 -7.34 0.26
CA MET A 172 5.50 -6.09 0.20
C MET A 172 5.18 -5.67 -1.24
N ASN A 173 5.97 -6.04 -2.25
CA ASN A 173 5.66 -5.64 -3.64
C ASN A 173 4.37 -6.30 -4.15
N ILE A 174 4.15 -7.58 -3.81
CA ILE A 174 2.96 -8.34 -4.18
C ILE A 174 1.75 -7.79 -3.41
N ILE A 175 1.88 -7.65 -2.09
CA ILE A 175 0.81 -7.12 -1.23
C ILE A 175 0.43 -5.70 -1.68
N GLY A 176 1.41 -4.81 -1.80
CA GLY A 176 1.22 -3.43 -2.24
C GLY A 176 0.58 -3.36 -3.62
N GLY A 177 0.99 -4.23 -4.54
CA GLY A 177 0.36 -4.36 -5.85
C GLY A 177 -1.11 -4.73 -5.77
N VAL A 178 -1.48 -5.72 -4.95
CA VAL A 178 -2.88 -6.12 -4.75
C VAL A 178 -3.70 -5.01 -4.08
N LEU A 179 -3.14 -4.30 -3.10
CA LEU A 179 -3.82 -3.17 -2.46
C LEU A 179 -4.11 -2.07 -3.49
N LEU A 180 -3.12 -1.70 -4.31
CA LEU A 180 -3.29 -0.68 -5.35
C LEU A 180 -4.28 -1.08 -6.45
N LEU A 181 -4.56 -2.38 -6.63
CA LEU A 181 -5.64 -2.79 -7.52
C LEU A 181 -6.99 -2.29 -7.02
N TYR A 182 -7.26 -2.25 -5.72
CA TYR A 182 -8.59 -1.97 -5.18
C TYR A 182 -8.69 -0.70 -4.34
N MET A 183 -7.57 -0.08 -3.99
CA MET A 183 -7.47 1.06 -3.09
C MET A 183 -6.75 2.22 -3.79
N ASN A 184 -7.04 3.46 -3.38
CA ASN A 184 -6.16 4.57 -3.75
C ASN A 184 -4.81 4.46 -3.01
N GLU A 185 -3.81 5.18 -3.47
CA GLU A 185 -2.44 5.09 -2.93
C GLU A 185 -2.34 5.34 -1.42
N GLU A 186 -3.07 6.31 -0.87
CA GLU A 186 -3.02 6.62 0.56
C GLU A 186 -3.71 5.54 1.40
N ASP A 187 -4.86 5.04 0.97
CA ASP A 187 -5.57 3.95 1.65
C ASP A 187 -4.74 2.65 1.60
N ALA A 188 -4.09 2.37 0.47
CA ALA A 188 -3.16 1.26 0.32
C ALA A 188 -1.96 1.40 1.28
N PHE A 189 -1.40 2.60 1.42
CA PHE A 189 -0.29 2.87 2.34
C PHE A 189 -0.63 2.54 3.79
N TRP A 190 -1.74 3.07 4.30
CA TRP A 190 -2.13 2.83 5.69
C TRP A 190 -2.50 1.37 5.94
N THR A 191 -3.09 0.71 4.94
CA THR A 191 -3.43 -0.72 5.03
C THR A 191 -2.16 -1.60 5.02
N LEU A 192 -1.17 -1.25 4.20
CA LEU A 192 0.14 -1.92 4.20
C LEU A 192 0.84 -1.74 5.56
N ALA A 193 0.84 -0.53 6.12
CA ALA A 193 1.42 -0.26 7.43
C ALA A 193 0.73 -1.07 8.54
N ALA A 194 -0.60 -1.08 8.57
CA ALA A 194 -1.36 -1.91 9.50
C ALA A 194 -1.02 -3.40 9.38
N LEU A 195 -0.84 -3.89 8.14
CA LEU A 195 -0.46 -5.28 7.90
C LEU A 195 0.94 -5.60 8.45
N CYS A 196 1.93 -4.79 8.08
CA CYS A 196 3.33 -5.04 8.41
C CYS A 196 3.65 -4.80 9.89
N GLU A 197 2.94 -3.90 10.56
CA GLU A 197 3.28 -3.47 11.92
C GLU A 197 2.37 -4.04 13.00
N ARG A 198 1.10 -4.34 12.65
CA ARG A 198 0.09 -4.78 13.63
C ARG A 198 -0.42 -6.18 13.39
N LEU A 199 -0.78 -6.50 12.15
CA LEU A 199 -1.46 -7.77 11.85
C LEU A 199 -0.48 -8.93 11.68
N LEU A 200 0.69 -8.69 11.07
CA LEU A 200 1.69 -9.70 10.76
C LEU A 200 3.13 -9.23 11.07
N PRO A 201 3.42 -8.67 12.26
CA PRO A 201 4.75 -8.11 12.55
C PRO A 201 5.89 -9.12 12.41
N ASP A 202 5.66 -10.40 12.76
CA ASP A 202 6.69 -11.44 12.71
C ASP A 202 7.02 -11.96 11.30
N TYR A 203 6.21 -11.61 10.31
CA TYR A 203 6.46 -11.93 8.90
C TYR A 203 7.33 -10.89 8.20
N TYR A 204 7.27 -9.65 8.67
CA TYR A 204 7.95 -8.50 8.03
C TYR A 204 9.12 -7.96 8.85
N ASN A 205 9.29 -8.39 10.10
CA ASN A 205 10.49 -8.10 10.89
C ASN A 205 11.72 -8.83 10.31
N THR A 206 12.91 -8.25 10.47
CA THR A 206 14.22 -8.73 9.97
C THR A 206 14.58 -10.16 10.34
N LYS A 207 13.92 -10.75 11.34
CA LYS A 207 14.14 -12.13 11.77
C LYS A 207 13.25 -13.17 11.06
N VAL A 208 12.24 -12.74 10.29
CA VAL A 208 11.30 -13.57 9.50
C VAL A 208 10.84 -14.82 10.26
N VAL A 209 10.63 -14.68 11.57
CA VAL A 209 10.39 -15.83 12.47
C VAL A 209 9.06 -16.48 12.15
N GLY A 210 8.04 -15.68 11.80
CA GLY A 210 6.72 -16.19 11.40
C GLY A 210 6.77 -17.06 10.15
N ALA A 211 7.46 -16.62 9.09
CA ALA A 211 7.53 -17.41 7.86
C ALA A 211 8.41 -18.66 7.99
N LEU A 212 9.40 -18.65 8.89
CA LEU A 212 10.23 -19.83 9.19
C LEU A 212 9.45 -20.90 9.99
N ILE A 213 8.61 -20.47 10.94
CA ILE A 213 7.72 -21.36 11.70
C ILE A 213 6.69 -22.00 10.77
N ASP A 214 6.03 -21.22 9.90
CA ASP A 214 5.01 -21.73 8.99
C ASP A 214 5.57 -22.65 7.89
N GLN A 215 6.85 -22.50 7.55
CA GLN A 215 7.56 -23.44 6.67
C GLN A 215 8.10 -24.68 7.39
N GLY A 216 7.91 -24.80 8.71
CA GLY A 216 8.41 -25.92 9.51
C GLY A 216 9.93 -26.03 9.54
N LYS A 217 10.64 -24.91 9.39
CA LYS A 217 12.12 -24.85 9.34
C LYS A 217 12.77 -24.48 10.67
N LEU A 218 11.98 -24.41 11.74
CA LEU A 218 12.38 -24.24 13.13
C LEU A 218 12.00 -25.48 13.94
#